data_AF-A0A7X0JH35-F1
#
_entry.id   AF-A0A7X0JH35-F1
#
_cell.length_a   1.000
_cell.length_b   1.000
_cell.length_c   1.000
_cell.angle_alpha   90.00
_cell.angle_beta   90.00
_cell.angle_gamma   90.00
#
_symmetry.space_group_name_H-M   'P 1'
#
loop_
_entity.id
_entity.type
_entity.pdbx_description
1 polymer ?
#
loop_
_entity_poly.entity_id
_entity_poly.type
_entity_poly.pdbx_seq_one_letter_code
_entity_poly.pdbx_strand_id
1 'polypeptide(L)'
;MFDFGCGLGAELAPSQTDPDVMNYAWRDYGNRVGAWRLIDLFDRLGLRATALLNAAVLERCPGLAEACRDRGDEIAAHGGTNAAAQGDMSARGEARMIHDVTERLASLGARPTGWLGPWISESRRTPDLLAEAGYRYMLDWAHDDQPTRLATRHGDILSVPYSQEINDLPAIIQRKQEAEPFAGMIGSAVAQLLSECDRRPLVLGIALHPTSWDRRIACRRSPAS
;
A
#
# COMPACT_ATOMS: atom_id res chain seq x y z
N MET A 1 6.28 5.18 4.52
CA MET A 1 7.29 6.00 5.23
C MET A 1 8.68 5.64 4.75
N PHE A 2 9.54 6.63 4.51
CA PHE A 2 10.92 6.44 4.05
C PHE A 2 11.89 7.13 5.01
N ASP A 3 13.12 6.64 5.11
CA ASP A 3 14.16 7.24 5.96
C ASP A 3 14.87 8.37 5.19
N PHE A 4 15.36 9.37 5.92
CA PHE A 4 16.13 10.47 5.31
C PHE A 4 17.59 10.07 5.18
N GLY A 5 18.14 10.14 3.96
CA GLY A 5 19.56 9.91 3.69
C GLY A 5 20.03 8.46 3.77
N CYS A 6 19.12 7.49 3.88
CA CYS A 6 19.49 6.07 3.85
C CYS A 6 18.35 5.17 3.36
N GLY A 7 18.72 3.95 2.95
CA GLY A 7 17.79 2.93 2.52
C GLY A 7 17.19 3.18 1.14
N LEU A 8 16.19 2.37 0.81
CA LEU A 8 15.45 2.45 -0.44
C LEU A 8 14.48 3.64 -0.45
N GLY A 9 14.17 4.14 -1.63
CA GLY A 9 13.18 5.20 -1.80
C GLY A 9 12.63 5.24 -3.21
N ALA A 10 11.33 5.49 -3.35
CA ALA A 10 10.77 5.80 -4.67
C ALA A 10 11.39 7.11 -5.19
N GLU A 11 11.76 7.14 -6.46
CA GLU A 11 12.37 8.33 -7.09
C GLU A 11 11.40 8.97 -8.07
N LEU A 12 11.11 10.26 -7.86
CA LEU A 12 10.38 11.09 -8.81
C LEU A 12 11.27 11.44 -10.01
N ALA A 13 12.54 11.74 -9.73
CA ALA A 13 13.60 11.99 -10.70
C ALA A 13 14.96 11.53 -10.15
N PRO A 14 15.97 11.28 -11.00
CA PRO A 14 17.28 10.82 -10.55
C PRO A 14 17.90 11.76 -9.52
N SER A 15 18.39 11.20 -8.41
CA SER A 15 19.12 11.97 -7.40
C SER A 15 20.36 12.63 -8.01
N GLN A 16 20.66 13.86 -7.56
CA GLN A 16 21.85 14.61 -7.98
C GLN A 16 22.93 14.67 -6.89
N THR A 17 22.58 14.41 -5.64
CA THR A 17 23.46 14.55 -4.46
C THR A 17 23.05 13.58 -3.35
N ASP A 18 23.98 13.26 -2.46
CA ASP A 18 23.70 12.57 -1.19
C ASP A 18 23.83 13.56 -0.01
N PRO A 19 22.81 13.69 0.87
CA PRO A 19 21.52 13.01 0.83
C PRO A 19 20.62 13.47 -0.31
N ASP A 20 19.77 12.55 -0.79
CA ASP A 20 18.72 12.83 -1.79
C ASP A 20 17.55 13.62 -1.17
N VAL A 21 17.78 14.92 -0.99
CA VAL A 21 16.81 15.84 -0.39
C VAL A 21 15.54 15.95 -1.23
N MET A 22 15.67 15.97 -2.55
CA MET A 22 14.54 16.22 -3.47
C MET A 22 13.52 15.09 -3.40
N ASN A 23 13.95 13.84 -3.63
CA ASN A 23 13.00 12.73 -3.60
C ASN A 23 12.52 12.45 -2.17
N TYR A 24 13.36 12.67 -1.15
CA TYR A 24 12.89 12.56 0.23
C TYR A 24 11.76 13.55 0.53
N ALA A 25 11.94 14.83 0.22
CA ALA A 25 10.93 15.86 0.48
C ALA A 25 9.62 15.58 -0.26
N TRP A 26 9.70 15.07 -1.50
CA TRP A 26 8.53 14.61 -2.25
C TRP A 26 7.81 13.44 -1.55
N ARG A 27 8.56 12.45 -1.05
CA ARG A 27 7.97 11.32 -0.30
C ARG A 27 7.35 11.76 1.03
N ASP A 28 8.02 12.67 1.73
CA ASP A 28 7.55 13.22 3.00
C ASP A 28 6.27 14.07 2.83
N TYR A 29 6.18 14.84 1.74
CA TYR A 29 4.95 15.54 1.35
C TYR A 29 3.74 14.59 1.26
N GLY A 30 3.95 13.37 0.78
CA GLY A 30 2.91 12.34 0.74
C GLY A 30 2.30 12.08 2.13
N ASN A 31 3.13 11.83 3.14
CA ASN A 31 2.61 11.55 4.49
C ASN A 31 2.02 12.79 5.16
N ARG A 32 2.58 13.98 4.89
CA ARG A 32 2.18 15.24 5.54
C ARG A 32 0.94 15.90 4.94
N VAL A 33 0.70 15.71 3.65
CA VAL A 33 -0.34 16.42 2.90
C VAL A 33 -1.15 15.48 2.01
N GLY A 34 -0.48 14.63 1.22
CA GLY A 34 -1.15 13.74 0.27
C GLY A 34 -2.12 12.76 0.94
N ALA A 35 -1.75 12.22 2.10
CA ALA A 35 -2.55 11.24 2.82
C ALA A 35 -3.87 11.84 3.31
N TRP A 36 -3.84 13.08 3.80
CA TRP A 36 -5.04 13.81 4.22
C TRP A 36 -5.97 14.13 3.03
N ARG A 37 -5.41 14.44 1.85
CA ARG A 37 -6.21 14.63 0.63
C ARG A 37 -6.91 13.35 0.19
N LEU A 38 -6.25 12.19 0.36
CA LEU A 38 -6.86 10.89 0.09
C LEU A 38 -7.97 10.58 1.08
N ILE A 39 -7.76 10.85 2.38
CA ILE A 39 -8.81 10.74 3.40
C ILE A 39 -10.02 11.60 3.02
N ASP A 40 -9.81 12.89 2.72
CA ASP A 40 -10.89 13.79 2.29
C ASP A 40 -11.59 13.30 1.02
N LEU A 41 -10.86 12.70 0.09
CA LEU A 41 -11.42 12.12 -1.13
C LEU A 41 -12.32 10.93 -0.81
N PHE A 42 -11.85 9.99 -0.01
CA PHE A 42 -12.63 8.81 0.36
C PHE A 42 -13.87 9.16 1.18
N ASP A 43 -13.79 10.18 2.04
CA ASP A 43 -14.96 10.68 2.76
C ASP A 43 -16.00 11.32 1.83
N ARG A 44 -15.57 12.12 0.84
CA ARG A 44 -16.49 12.65 -0.18
C ARG A 44 -17.13 11.56 -1.03
N LEU A 45 -16.43 10.45 -1.25
CA LEU A 45 -16.93 9.30 -2.01
C LEU A 45 -17.74 8.32 -1.15
N GLY A 46 -17.74 8.47 0.18
CA GLY A 46 -18.38 7.51 1.09
C GLY A 46 -17.72 6.13 1.07
N LEU A 47 -16.42 6.05 0.76
CA LEU A 47 -15.68 4.79 0.63
C LEU A 47 -14.78 4.54 1.84
N ARG A 48 -14.73 3.29 2.29
CA ARG A 48 -13.68 2.79 3.19
C ARG A 48 -12.50 2.30 2.36
N ALA A 49 -11.30 2.43 2.93
CA ALA A 49 -10.07 1.97 2.33
C ALA A 49 -9.34 1.00 3.27
N THR A 50 -8.39 0.25 2.71
CA THR A 50 -7.38 -0.45 3.50
C THR A 50 -6.11 0.40 3.51
N ALA A 51 -5.77 0.93 4.68
CA ALA A 51 -4.55 1.69 4.91
C ALA A 51 -3.37 0.72 5.10
N LEU A 52 -2.48 0.68 4.10
CA LEU A 52 -1.23 -0.08 4.13
C LEU A 52 -0.17 0.70 4.94
N LEU A 53 -0.10 0.46 6.25
CA LEU A 53 0.71 1.26 7.16
C LEU A 53 2.05 0.60 7.49
N ASN A 54 3.13 1.35 7.29
CA ASN A 54 4.39 1.02 7.95
C ASN A 54 4.30 1.37 9.44
N ALA A 55 4.89 0.57 10.33
CA ALA A 55 4.90 0.86 11.76
C ALA A 55 5.56 2.22 12.11
N ALA A 56 6.56 2.67 11.33
CA ALA A 56 7.22 3.96 11.53
C ALA A 56 6.29 5.19 11.42
N VAL A 57 5.11 5.06 10.81
CA VAL A 57 4.11 6.15 10.71
C VAL A 57 3.67 6.61 12.10
N LEU A 58 3.55 5.69 13.07
CA LEU A 58 3.08 5.98 14.43
C LEU A 58 3.94 7.04 15.14
N GLU A 59 5.25 7.01 14.91
CA GLU A 59 6.19 7.92 15.55
C GLU A 59 6.43 9.18 14.73
N ARG A 60 6.44 9.05 13.40
CA ARG A 60 6.93 10.10 12.51
C ARG A 60 5.83 10.94 11.88
N CYS A 61 4.60 10.45 11.88
CA CYS A 61 3.43 11.14 11.35
C CYS A 61 2.25 10.98 12.33
N PRO A 62 2.39 11.48 13.58
CA PRO A 62 1.37 11.30 14.61
C PRO A 62 0.02 11.85 14.16
N GLY A 63 -1.06 11.12 14.44
CA GLY A 63 -2.42 11.45 14.05
C GLY A 63 -2.85 10.83 12.71
N LEU A 64 -1.93 10.45 11.83
CA LEU A 64 -2.31 9.87 10.53
C LEU A 64 -2.89 8.47 10.68
N ALA A 65 -2.27 7.61 11.49
CA ALA A 65 -2.77 6.26 11.71
C ALA A 65 -4.08 6.26 12.51
N GLU A 66 -4.19 7.15 13.48
CA GLU A 66 -5.41 7.39 14.26
C GLU A 66 -6.54 7.90 13.36
N ALA A 67 -6.26 8.79 12.40
CA ALA A 67 -7.27 9.26 11.45
C ALA A 67 -7.84 8.11 10.61
N CYS A 68 -7.00 7.20 10.09
CA CYS A 68 -7.48 6.00 9.39
C CYS A 68 -8.35 5.12 10.30
N ARG A 69 -7.88 4.86 11.53
CA ARG A 69 -8.63 4.08 12.52
C ARG A 69 -10.00 4.70 12.83
N ASP A 70 -10.04 5.99 13.12
CA ASP A 70 -11.25 6.71 13.55
C ASP A 70 -12.27 6.81 12.40
N ARG A 71 -11.77 6.83 11.17
CA ARG A 71 -12.60 6.69 9.96
C ARG A 71 -13.13 5.27 9.79
N GLY A 72 -12.63 4.28 10.52
CA GLY A 72 -13.01 2.87 10.36
C GLY A 72 -12.44 2.24 9.10
N ASP A 73 -11.31 2.75 8.60
CA ASP A 73 -10.54 2.06 7.59
C ASP A 73 -9.89 0.80 8.17
N GLU A 74 -9.72 -0.20 7.31
CA GLU A 74 -8.90 -1.33 7.70
C GLU A 74 -7.43 -0.90 7.78
N ILE A 75 -6.72 -1.32 8.82
CA ILE A 75 -5.28 -1.16 8.90
C ILE A 75 -4.63 -2.51 8.58
N ALA A 76 -3.95 -2.56 7.43
CA ALA A 76 -3.11 -3.69 7.04
C ALA A 76 -1.63 -3.31 7.24
N ALA A 77 -0.84 -4.26 7.72
CA ALA A 77 0.55 -4.04 8.01
C ALA A 77 1.38 -4.01 6.73
N HIS A 78 2.32 -3.06 6.66
CA HIS A 78 3.20 -2.88 5.51
C HIS A 78 4.67 -2.84 5.95
N GLY A 79 5.07 -3.68 6.90
CA GLY A 79 6.45 -3.70 7.44
C GLY A 79 6.86 -2.47 8.25
N GLY A 80 8.14 -2.37 8.61
CA GLY A 80 8.65 -1.33 9.51
C GLY A 80 8.74 0.06 8.86
N THR A 81 9.25 0.10 7.63
CA THR A 81 9.53 1.30 6.82
C THR A 81 9.73 0.87 5.37
N ASN A 82 9.41 1.72 4.40
CA ASN A 82 9.73 1.52 2.99
C ASN A 82 11.19 1.87 2.66
N ALA A 83 12.03 2.18 3.65
CA ALA A 83 13.48 2.29 3.48
C ALA A 83 14.19 0.92 3.39
N ALA A 84 13.47 -0.18 3.65
CA ALA A 84 14.00 -1.53 3.58
C ALA A 84 13.05 -2.44 2.80
N ALA A 85 13.61 -3.40 2.07
CA ALA A 85 12.88 -4.51 1.48
C ALA A 85 12.97 -5.73 2.40
N GLN A 86 11.88 -6.51 2.52
CA GLN A 86 11.84 -7.64 3.45
C GLN A 86 12.50 -8.92 2.87
N GLY A 87 12.59 -9.06 1.55
CA GLY A 87 12.90 -10.35 0.89
C GLY A 87 14.30 -10.89 1.20
N ASP A 88 15.26 -9.99 1.42
CA ASP A 88 16.66 -10.34 1.72
C ASP A 88 16.93 -10.44 3.23
N MET A 89 15.92 -10.27 4.08
CA MET A 89 16.09 -10.43 5.51
C MET A 89 16.39 -11.89 5.86
N SER A 90 17.24 -12.10 6.86
CA SER A 90 17.36 -13.43 7.49
C SER A 90 16.00 -13.87 8.06
N ALA A 91 15.74 -15.18 8.11
CA ALA A 91 14.48 -15.70 8.65
C ALA A 91 14.16 -15.15 10.07
N ARG A 92 15.16 -15.07 10.94
CA ARG A 92 15.01 -14.49 12.28
C ARG A 92 14.72 -12.98 12.24
N GLY A 93 15.37 -12.25 11.33
CA GLY A 93 15.15 -10.82 11.15
C GLY A 93 13.75 -10.52 10.62
N GLU A 94 13.30 -11.29 9.64
CA GLU A 94 11.98 -11.21 9.03
C GLU A 94 10.87 -11.50 10.05
N ALA A 95 10.97 -12.61 10.79
CA ALA A 95 10.03 -12.97 11.85
C ALA A 95 9.95 -11.90 12.95
N ARG A 96 11.11 -11.36 13.36
CA ARG A 96 11.17 -10.26 14.34
C ARG A 96 10.51 -9.00 13.79
N MET A 97 10.77 -8.64 12.53
CA MET A 97 10.17 -7.47 11.89
C MET A 97 8.65 -7.60 11.81
N ILE A 98 8.13 -8.76 11.41
CA ILE A 98 6.68 -9.04 11.39
C ILE A 98 6.11 -8.88 12.81
N HIS A 99 6.73 -9.48 13.82
CA HIS A 99 6.29 -9.36 15.21
C HIS A 99 6.27 -7.90 15.69
N ASP A 100 7.39 -7.18 15.56
CA ASP A 100 7.55 -5.80 16.01
C ASP A 100 6.53 -4.86 15.32
N VAL A 101 6.29 -5.04 14.02
CA VAL A 101 5.29 -4.27 13.27
C VAL A 101 3.88 -4.58 13.75
N THR A 102 3.57 -5.86 13.96
CA THR A 102 2.26 -6.32 14.43
C THR A 102 1.92 -5.71 15.78
N GLU A 103 2.84 -5.79 16.76
CA GLU A 103 2.63 -5.24 18.10
C GLU A 103 2.47 -3.71 18.08
N ARG A 104 3.29 -3.02 17.29
CA ARG A 104 3.20 -1.57 17.16
C ARG A 104 1.86 -1.14 16.58
N LEU A 105 1.41 -1.74 15.49
CA LEU A 105 0.12 -1.40 14.88
C LEU A 105 -1.06 -1.84 15.74
N ALA A 106 -0.92 -2.92 16.53
CA ALA A 106 -1.96 -3.35 17.47
C ALA A 106 -2.29 -2.30 18.54
N SER A 107 -1.36 -1.38 18.84
CA SER A 107 -1.61 -0.24 19.74
C SER A 107 -2.73 0.70 19.25
N LEU A 108 -3.11 0.63 17.97
CA LEU A 108 -4.26 1.35 17.41
C LEU A 108 -5.61 0.70 17.81
N GLY A 109 -5.62 -0.38 18.58
CA GLY A 109 -6.81 -0.99 19.17
C GLY A 109 -7.23 -2.32 18.53
N ALA A 110 -6.63 -2.70 17.40
CA ALA A 110 -6.83 -4.00 16.78
C ALA A 110 -5.53 -4.48 16.11
N ARG A 111 -5.25 -5.79 16.23
CA ARG A 111 -4.15 -6.41 15.49
C ARG A 111 -4.45 -6.40 13.99
N PRO A 112 -3.49 -6.00 13.13
CA PRO A 112 -3.68 -6.05 11.68
C PRO A 112 -3.87 -7.50 11.23
N THR A 113 -4.77 -7.71 10.26
CA THR A 113 -5.05 -9.06 9.72
C THR A 113 -4.61 -9.25 8.28
N GLY A 114 -4.25 -8.15 7.61
CA GLY A 114 -3.67 -8.11 6.27
C GLY A 114 -2.22 -7.69 6.29
N TRP A 115 -1.45 -8.23 5.34
CA TRP A 115 -0.05 -7.86 5.13
C TRP A 115 0.22 -7.53 3.65
N LEU A 116 1.01 -6.48 3.42
CA LEU A 116 1.73 -6.28 2.16
C LEU A 116 3.21 -6.10 2.47
N GLY A 117 4.09 -6.87 1.85
CA GLY A 117 5.52 -6.66 1.99
C GLY A 117 5.97 -5.25 1.58
N PRO A 118 6.85 -4.57 2.33
CA PRO A 118 7.57 -3.41 1.81
C PRO A 118 8.20 -3.76 0.46
N TRP A 119 7.97 -2.91 -0.54
CA TRP A 119 8.42 -3.14 -1.92
C TRP A 119 7.88 -4.41 -2.60
N ILE A 120 6.82 -5.03 -2.06
CA ILE A 120 6.30 -6.31 -2.58
C ILE A 120 7.41 -7.37 -2.62
N SER A 121 8.33 -7.26 -1.65
CA SER A 121 9.56 -8.04 -1.61
C SER A 121 9.36 -9.30 -0.78
N GLU A 122 8.36 -10.11 -1.10
CA GLU A 122 8.12 -11.38 -0.42
C GLU A 122 9.35 -12.31 -0.49
N SER A 123 9.71 -12.91 0.65
CA SER A 123 10.65 -14.04 0.70
C SER A 123 9.88 -15.36 0.62
N ARG A 124 10.56 -16.45 0.26
CA ARG A 124 9.93 -17.80 0.26
C ARG A 124 9.32 -18.23 1.61
N ARG A 125 9.68 -17.56 2.71
CA ARG A 125 9.21 -17.87 4.07
C ARG A 125 8.10 -16.94 4.52
N THR A 126 7.89 -15.80 3.85
CA THR A 126 6.96 -14.77 4.31
C THR A 126 5.54 -15.34 4.51
N PRO A 127 4.96 -16.15 3.61
CA PRO A 127 3.62 -16.71 3.84
C PRO A 127 3.53 -17.55 5.13
N ASP A 128 4.54 -18.39 5.40
CA ASP A 128 4.61 -19.18 6.62
C ASP A 128 4.69 -18.32 7.88
N LEU A 129 5.57 -17.30 7.86
CA LEU A 129 5.78 -16.42 8.99
C LEU A 129 4.55 -15.56 9.28
N LEU A 130 3.83 -15.13 8.25
CA LEU A 130 2.57 -14.39 8.39
C LEU A 130 1.46 -15.28 8.97
N ALA A 131 1.31 -16.50 8.47
CA ALA A 131 0.35 -17.45 9.01
C ALA A 131 0.67 -17.79 10.48
N GLU A 132 1.95 -18.01 10.82
CA GLU A 132 2.41 -18.22 12.20
C GLU A 132 2.07 -17.01 13.10
N ALA A 133 2.22 -15.79 12.59
CA ALA A 133 1.90 -14.55 13.30
C ALA A 133 0.39 -14.26 13.40
N GLY A 134 -0.46 -15.05 12.74
CA GLY A 134 -1.92 -14.94 12.78
C GLY A 134 -2.53 -14.00 11.74
N TYR A 135 -1.79 -13.63 10.70
CA TYR A 135 -2.35 -12.90 9.56
C TYR A 135 -3.32 -13.80 8.77
N ARG A 136 -4.41 -13.22 8.27
CA ARG A 136 -5.44 -13.94 7.53
C ARG A 136 -5.25 -13.84 6.02
N TYR A 137 -4.67 -12.73 5.57
CA TYR A 137 -4.44 -12.52 4.15
C TYR A 137 -3.17 -11.72 3.88
N MET A 138 -2.68 -11.84 2.65
CA MET A 138 -1.56 -11.08 2.12
C MET A 138 -1.86 -10.53 0.73
N LEU A 139 -1.07 -9.55 0.31
CA LEU A 139 -1.29 -8.75 -0.91
C LEU A 139 -0.08 -8.77 -1.86
N ASP A 140 0.94 -9.58 -1.62
CA ASP A 140 2.19 -9.49 -2.39
C ASP A 140 2.06 -10.03 -3.84
N TRP A 141 1.01 -10.76 -4.16
CA TRP A 141 0.87 -11.44 -5.45
C TRP A 141 -0.13 -10.75 -6.39
N ALA A 142 0.17 -10.76 -7.68
CA ALA A 142 -0.67 -10.21 -8.75
C ALA A 142 -1.00 -11.30 -9.78
N HIS A 143 -1.47 -12.46 -9.30
CA HIS A 143 -1.51 -13.71 -10.07
C HIS A 143 -2.91 -14.18 -10.49
N ASP A 144 -3.97 -13.49 -10.04
CA ASP A 144 -5.36 -13.85 -10.32
C ASP A 144 -6.27 -12.61 -10.17
N ASP A 145 -7.53 -12.73 -10.57
CA ASP A 145 -8.59 -11.75 -10.27
C ASP A 145 -9.45 -12.20 -9.07
N GLN A 146 -9.16 -13.37 -8.52
CA GLN A 146 -9.84 -13.96 -7.36
C GLN A 146 -8.87 -14.15 -6.18
N PRO A 147 -9.33 -14.00 -4.93
CA PRO A 147 -8.56 -14.45 -3.79
C PRO A 147 -8.29 -15.96 -3.84
N THR A 148 -7.02 -16.35 -3.68
CA THR A 148 -6.59 -17.75 -3.67
C THR A 148 -5.97 -18.12 -2.33
N ARG A 149 -6.09 -19.37 -1.89
CA ARG A 149 -5.39 -19.83 -0.68
C ARG A 149 -3.98 -20.28 -1.03
N LEU A 150 -3.01 -19.80 -0.25
CA LEU A 150 -1.63 -20.29 -0.26
C LEU A 150 -1.44 -21.23 0.93
N ALA A 151 -0.95 -22.44 0.66
CA ALA A 151 -0.64 -23.40 1.70
C ALA A 151 0.64 -22.97 2.45
N THR A 152 0.58 -23.02 3.78
CA THR A 152 1.74 -22.73 4.64
C THR A 152 1.92 -23.85 5.67
N ARG A 153 3.05 -23.86 6.36
CA ARG A 153 3.33 -24.76 7.49
C ARG A 153 2.39 -24.55 8.68
N HIS A 154 1.67 -23.42 8.73
CA HIS A 154 0.79 -23.02 9.82
C HIS A 154 -0.68 -22.90 9.40
N GLY A 155 -1.07 -23.59 8.32
CA GLY A 155 -2.41 -23.53 7.72
C GLY A 155 -2.43 -22.68 6.45
N ASP A 156 -3.61 -22.37 5.94
CA ASP A 156 -3.74 -21.56 4.72
C ASP A 156 -3.76 -20.07 5.05
N ILE A 157 -3.11 -19.26 4.21
CA ILE A 157 -3.26 -17.80 4.17
C ILE A 157 -3.92 -17.38 2.86
N LEU A 158 -4.83 -16.41 2.90
CA LEU A 158 -5.48 -15.92 1.70
C LEU A 158 -4.57 -14.93 0.95
N SER A 159 -4.21 -15.20 -0.29
CA SER A 159 -3.62 -14.20 -1.17
C SER A 159 -4.75 -13.46 -1.88
N VAL A 160 -4.89 -12.17 -1.58
CA VAL A 160 -5.82 -11.27 -2.28
C VAL A 160 -5.00 -10.53 -3.33
N PRO A 161 -5.28 -10.71 -4.64
CA PRO A 161 -4.43 -10.15 -5.68
C PRO A 161 -4.29 -8.62 -5.64
N TYR A 162 -3.06 -8.14 -5.74
CA TYR A 162 -2.71 -6.72 -5.76
C TYR A 162 -2.28 -6.30 -7.16
N SER A 163 -3.08 -5.45 -7.81
CA SER A 163 -2.80 -5.02 -9.18
C SER A 163 -1.51 -4.22 -9.29
N GLN A 164 -0.63 -4.61 -10.23
CA GLN A 164 0.57 -3.84 -10.57
C GLN A 164 0.27 -2.74 -11.58
N GLU A 165 -0.72 -2.97 -12.43
CA GLU A 165 -1.13 -2.07 -13.50
C GLU A 165 -1.97 -0.92 -12.95
N ILE A 166 -2.94 -1.24 -12.07
CA ILE A 166 -3.81 -0.29 -11.37
C ILE A 166 -3.15 0.15 -10.06
N ASN A 167 -1.95 0.70 -10.23
CA ASN A 167 -1.11 1.22 -9.15
C ASN A 167 -0.47 2.54 -9.60
N ASP A 168 -0.79 3.62 -8.88
CA ASP A 168 -0.45 4.97 -9.31
C ASP A 168 1.07 5.25 -9.28
N LEU A 169 1.83 4.61 -8.38
CA LEU A 169 3.26 4.81 -8.26
C LEU A 169 4.01 4.28 -9.51
N PRO A 170 3.92 3.00 -9.91
CA PRO A 170 4.53 2.54 -11.15
C PRO A 170 3.88 3.14 -12.40
N ALA A 171 2.57 3.44 -12.40
CA ALA A 171 1.91 4.09 -13.53
C ALA A 171 2.42 5.53 -13.78
N ILE A 172 2.29 6.40 -12.79
CA ILE A 172 2.54 7.83 -12.92
C ILE A 172 4.03 8.13 -12.75
N ILE A 173 4.72 7.49 -11.80
CA ILE A 173 6.11 7.83 -11.49
C ILE A 173 7.10 7.08 -12.37
N GLN A 174 6.93 5.78 -12.57
CA GLN A 174 7.90 4.99 -13.35
C GLN A 174 7.59 5.01 -14.85
N ARG A 175 6.34 4.71 -15.21
CA ARG A 175 5.88 4.68 -16.61
C ARG A 175 5.51 6.07 -17.17
N LYS A 176 5.58 7.13 -16.34
CA LYS A 176 5.30 8.53 -16.71
C LYS A 176 3.93 8.71 -17.38
N GLN A 177 2.94 7.91 -16.98
CA GLN A 177 1.58 8.05 -17.49
C GLN A 177 0.92 9.30 -16.92
N GLU A 178 0.12 9.97 -17.74
CA GLU A 178 -0.74 11.06 -17.28
C GLU A 178 -1.88 10.53 -16.42
N ALA A 179 -2.39 11.37 -15.52
CA ALA A 179 -3.43 10.99 -14.56
C ALA A 179 -4.75 10.58 -15.24
N GLU A 180 -5.11 11.24 -16.35
CA GLU A 180 -6.38 10.98 -17.06
C GLU A 180 -6.40 9.57 -17.70
N PRO A 181 -5.37 9.13 -18.47
CA PRO A 181 -5.25 7.74 -18.89
C PRO A 181 -5.26 6.74 -17.73
N PHE A 182 -4.61 7.04 -16.61
CA PHE A 182 -4.60 6.15 -15.43
C PHE A 182 -6.02 6.00 -14.84
N ALA A 183 -6.78 7.09 -14.74
CA ALA A 183 -8.19 7.04 -14.34
C ALA A 183 -9.04 6.22 -15.35
N GLY A 184 -8.78 6.37 -16.64
CA GLY A 184 -9.41 5.57 -17.69
C GLY A 184 -9.11 4.07 -17.58
N MET A 185 -7.88 3.71 -17.18
CA MET A 185 -7.51 2.31 -16.90
C MET A 185 -8.31 1.73 -15.74
N ILE A 186 -8.49 2.49 -14.66
CA ILE A 186 -9.36 2.08 -13.53
C ILE A 186 -10.78 1.81 -14.02
N GLY A 187 -11.37 2.75 -14.76
CA GLY A 187 -12.73 2.59 -15.29
C GLY A 187 -12.88 1.39 -16.21
N SER A 188 -11.87 1.13 -17.06
CA SER A 188 -11.86 -0.03 -17.97
C SER A 188 -11.76 -1.36 -17.20
N ALA A 189 -10.89 -1.42 -16.18
CA ALA A 189 -10.76 -2.60 -15.33
C ALA A 189 -12.06 -2.91 -14.57
N VAL A 190 -12.70 -1.88 -13.99
CA VAL A 190 -14.00 -2.03 -13.32
C VAL A 190 -15.06 -2.54 -14.29
N ALA A 191 -15.17 -1.95 -15.49
CA ALA A 191 -16.14 -2.37 -16.49
C ALA A 191 -15.93 -3.83 -16.92
N GLN A 192 -14.68 -4.25 -17.10
CA GLN A 192 -14.33 -5.63 -17.43
C GLN A 192 -14.78 -6.59 -16.32
N LEU A 193 -14.41 -6.32 -15.07
CA LEU A 193 -14.75 -7.21 -13.95
C LEU A 193 -16.25 -7.27 -13.68
N LEU A 194 -16.97 -6.15 -13.84
CA LEU A 194 -18.44 -6.13 -13.77
C LEU A 194 -19.09 -6.98 -14.86
N SER A 195 -18.49 -7.09 -16.06
CA SER A 195 -19.01 -7.96 -17.12
C SER A 195 -18.84 -9.46 -16.81
N GLU A 196 -17.99 -9.80 -15.84
CA GLU A 196 -17.63 -11.17 -15.49
C GLU A 196 -18.14 -11.61 -14.11
N CYS A 197 -18.61 -10.67 -13.28
CA CYS A 197 -18.90 -10.92 -11.87
C CYS A 197 -20.06 -11.90 -11.63
N ASP A 198 -20.98 -12.05 -12.59
CA ASP A 198 -22.07 -13.03 -12.50
C ASP A 198 -21.56 -14.48 -12.64
N ARG A 199 -20.34 -14.66 -13.16
CA ARG A 199 -19.76 -15.98 -13.44
C ARG A 199 -18.79 -16.45 -12.35
N ARG A 200 -18.22 -15.53 -11.58
CA ARG A 200 -17.21 -15.78 -10.55
C ARG A 200 -17.06 -14.56 -9.63
N PRO A 201 -16.74 -14.75 -8.33
CA PRO A 201 -16.36 -13.63 -7.48
C PRO A 201 -15.06 -13.02 -8.00
N LEU A 202 -14.93 -11.70 -7.98
CA LEU A 202 -13.76 -10.98 -8.49
C LEU A 202 -13.38 -9.87 -7.52
N VAL A 203 -12.10 -9.51 -7.50
CA VAL A 203 -11.57 -8.39 -6.72
C VAL A 203 -10.70 -7.50 -7.60
N LEU A 204 -10.71 -6.19 -7.35
CA LEU A 204 -9.81 -5.23 -7.99
C LEU A 204 -9.09 -4.42 -6.91
N GLY A 205 -7.79 -4.63 -6.80
CA GLY A 205 -6.93 -3.74 -6.03
C GLY A 205 -6.71 -2.43 -6.79
N ILE A 206 -7.03 -1.29 -6.16
CA ILE A 206 -6.67 0.05 -6.66
C ILE A 206 -5.65 0.63 -5.70
N ALA A 207 -4.38 0.62 -6.10
CA ALA A 207 -3.29 1.09 -5.27
C ALA A 207 -3.00 2.58 -5.50
N LEU A 208 -3.18 3.36 -4.43
CA LEU A 208 -2.94 4.80 -4.41
C LEU A 208 -1.87 5.15 -3.38
N HIS A 209 -0.89 5.96 -3.77
CA HIS A 209 0.21 6.40 -2.92
C HIS A 209 0.05 7.88 -2.61
N PRO A 210 0.08 8.29 -1.32
CA PRO A 210 -0.03 9.71 -0.94
C PRO A 210 0.93 10.64 -1.67
N THR A 211 2.12 10.14 -2.04
CA THR A 211 3.17 10.87 -2.77
C THR A 211 2.78 11.24 -4.19
N SER A 212 1.91 10.46 -4.83
CA SER A 212 1.42 10.70 -6.20
C SER A 212 0.38 11.83 -6.23
N TRP A 213 -0.31 12.09 -5.11
CA TRP A 213 -1.41 13.05 -4.99
C TRP A 213 -0.95 14.49 -4.61
N ASP A 214 0.17 14.91 -5.20
CA ASP A 214 0.61 16.30 -5.29
C ASP A 214 -0.27 17.10 -6.28
N ARG A 215 -0.06 18.41 -6.41
CA ARG A 215 -0.71 19.42 -7.26
C ARG A 215 -0.98 19.00 -8.71
N ARG A 216 -0.44 17.88 -9.19
CA ARG A 216 -0.66 17.32 -10.53
C ARG A 216 -1.99 16.54 -10.66
N ILE A 217 -2.50 15.95 -9.58
CA ILE A 217 -3.79 15.21 -9.56
C ILE A 217 -4.88 16.09 -8.91
N ALA A 218 -4.93 17.37 -9.29
CA ALA A 218 -6.13 18.16 -9.06
C ALA A 218 -7.10 17.81 -10.19
N CYS A 219 -8.08 16.93 -9.93
CA CYS A 219 -9.21 16.73 -10.84
C CYS A 219 -9.73 18.11 -11.25
N ARG A 220 -9.51 18.47 -12.52
CA ARG A 220 -10.22 19.61 -13.11
C ARG A 220 -11.68 19.24 -12.98
N ARG A 221 -12.47 20.04 -12.25
CA ARG A 221 -13.93 19.91 -12.27
C ARG A 221 -14.32 19.93 -13.75
N SER A 222 -14.93 18.86 -14.25
CA SER A 222 -15.64 18.96 -15.53
C SER A 222 -16.62 20.12 -15.39
N PRO A 223 -16.66 21.08 -16.33
CA PRO A 223 -17.72 22.06 -16.33
C PRO A 223 -19.02 21.29 -16.45
N ALA A 224 -19.93 21.47 -15.49
CA ALA A 224 -21.26 20.90 -15.56
C ALA A 224 -21.89 21.32 -16.90
N SER A 225 -22.25 20.33 -17.72
CA SER A 225 -23.09 20.48 -18.91
C SER A 225 -24.48 19.97 -18.62
#